data_AF-A0A166FG15-F1
#
_entry.id   AF-A0A166FG15-F1
#
_cell.length_a   1.000
_cell.length_b   1.000
_cell.length_c   1.000
_cell.angle_alpha   90.00
_cell.angle_beta   90.00
_cell.angle_gamma   90.00
#
_symmetry.space_group_name_H-M   'P 1'
#
loop_
_entity.id
_entity.type
_entity.pdbx_description
1 polymer ?
#
loop_
_entity_poly.entity_id
_entity_poly.type
_entity_poly.pdbx_seq_one_letter_code
_entity_poly.pdbx_strand_id
1 'polypeptide(L)'
;MTATLEKYQRCNLNPMANSIGTETQNWCQEVSLLNAKYESLQRTQRHLLGEDLGPLSLKELQSLEKQLEGALGQTRHRKSQVMVEQMEELRRKERHLGDVNKQLKIKQESSGVHEYRGLPCPWGTGLPMHQQHAQSSHSNPMLSDHEPAPLLQIGYEQQYVQGEGSSDIPPNNNIAGESNVTYGWVL
;
A
#
# COMPACT_ATOMS: atom_id res chain seq x y z
N MET A 1 -37.87 67.91 -31.68
CA MET A 1 -38.14 66.98 -30.56
C MET A 1 -37.62 65.56 -30.79
N THR A 2 -36.90 65.30 -31.90
CA THR A 2 -36.30 63.98 -32.22
C THR A 2 -34.85 63.86 -31.76
N ALA A 3 -34.07 64.95 -31.81
CA ALA A 3 -32.67 64.96 -31.39
C ALA A 3 -32.45 64.57 -29.92
N THR A 4 -33.38 64.93 -29.03
CA THR A 4 -33.33 64.55 -27.61
C THR A 4 -33.58 63.05 -27.43
N LEU A 5 -34.50 62.48 -28.20
CA LEU A 5 -34.82 61.06 -28.17
C LEU A 5 -33.64 60.22 -28.70
N GLU A 6 -33.04 60.66 -29.80
CA GLU A 6 -31.88 60.00 -30.41
C GLU A 6 -30.65 60.06 -29.49
N LYS A 7 -30.46 61.19 -28.78
CA LYS A 7 -29.39 61.33 -27.77
C LYS A 7 -29.63 60.41 -26.57
N TYR A 8 -30.87 60.28 -26.11
CA TYR A 8 -31.23 59.31 -25.07
C TYR A 8 -31.01 57.86 -25.52
N GLN A 9 -31.32 57.54 -26.79
CA GLN A 9 -31.13 56.20 -27.35
C GLN A 9 -29.64 55.84 -27.47
N ARG A 10 -28.78 56.81 -27.84
CA ARG A 10 -27.32 56.64 -27.84
C ARG A 10 -26.71 56.53 -26.44
N CYS A 11 -27.33 57.12 -25.42
CA CYS A 11 -26.89 57.03 -24.02
C CYS A 11 -27.42 55.79 -23.28
N ASN A 12 -28.54 55.19 -23.70
CA ASN A 12 -29.10 53.97 -23.11
C ASN A 12 -28.31 52.70 -23.49
N LEU A 13 -27.58 52.76 -24.61
CA LEU A 13 -26.47 51.84 -24.90
C LEU A 13 -25.29 52.20 -23.98
N ASN A 14 -25.45 51.99 -22.67
CA ASN A 14 -24.38 52.20 -21.72
C ASN A 14 -23.26 51.18 -21.99
N PRO A 15 -22.08 51.59 -22.48
CA PRO A 15 -20.99 50.66 -22.77
C PRO A 15 -20.52 49.90 -21.52
N MET A 16 -20.75 50.43 -20.31
CA MET A 16 -20.42 49.76 -19.04
C MET A 16 -21.41 48.65 -18.65
N ALA A 17 -22.70 48.78 -18.97
CA ALA A 17 -23.66 47.68 -18.78
C ALA A 17 -23.42 46.56 -19.80
N ASN A 18 -23.01 46.94 -21.01
CA ASN A 18 -22.57 46.00 -22.04
C ASN A 18 -21.26 45.30 -21.62
N SER A 19 -20.29 46.00 -21.01
CA SER A 19 -19.02 45.41 -20.58
C SER A 19 -19.21 44.38 -19.46
N ILE A 20 -20.05 44.68 -18.46
CA ILE A 20 -20.37 43.74 -17.38
C ILE A 20 -21.16 42.53 -17.91
N GLY A 21 -22.09 42.76 -18.86
CA GLY A 21 -22.80 41.69 -19.55
C GLY A 21 -21.88 40.79 -20.35
N THR A 22 -20.92 41.36 -21.08
CA THR A 22 -19.91 40.60 -21.83
C THR A 22 -18.94 39.86 -20.91
N GLU A 23 -18.52 40.45 -19.79
CA GLU A 23 -17.63 39.80 -18.82
C GLU A 23 -18.33 38.63 -18.13
N THR A 24 -19.59 38.81 -17.73
CA THR A 24 -20.42 37.72 -17.18
C THR A 24 -20.63 36.61 -18.21
N GLN A 25 -20.89 36.97 -19.47
CA GLN A 25 -21.02 36.00 -20.57
C GLN A 25 -19.71 35.26 -20.84
N ASN A 26 -18.57 35.95 -20.79
CA ASN A 26 -17.24 35.34 -20.94
C ASN A 26 -16.99 34.36 -19.79
N TRP A 27 -17.28 34.75 -18.55
CA TRP A 27 -17.16 33.87 -17.40
C TRP A 27 -18.05 32.63 -17.53
N CYS A 28 -19.31 32.79 -17.95
CA CYS A 28 -20.20 31.66 -18.20
C CYS A 28 -19.66 30.72 -19.30
N GLN A 29 -19.05 31.27 -20.36
CA GLN A 29 -18.41 30.47 -21.41
C GLN A 29 -17.18 29.73 -20.88
N GLU A 30 -16.34 30.39 -20.10
CA GLU A 30 -15.16 29.77 -19.47
C GLU A 30 -15.55 28.62 -18.53
N VAL A 31 -16.56 28.82 -17.68
CA VAL A 31 -17.10 27.78 -16.81
C VAL A 31 -17.67 26.62 -17.63
N SER A 32 -18.40 26.91 -18.72
CA SER A 32 -18.94 25.87 -19.60
C SER A 32 -17.84 25.05 -20.28
N LEU A 33 -16.78 25.73 -20.75
CA LEU A 33 -15.62 25.08 -21.33
C LEU A 33 -14.87 24.22 -20.29
N LEU A 34 -14.72 24.73 -19.07
CA LEU A 34 -14.07 24.00 -17.99
C LEU A 34 -14.88 22.76 -17.60
N ASN A 35 -16.20 22.87 -17.49
CA ASN A 35 -17.09 21.72 -17.27
C ASN A 35 -16.97 20.69 -18.39
N ALA A 36 -16.95 21.11 -19.66
CA ALA A 36 -16.76 20.18 -20.77
C ALA A 36 -15.44 19.41 -20.68
N LYS A 37 -14.35 20.08 -20.28
CA LYS A 37 -13.05 19.43 -20.04
C LYS A 37 -13.10 18.45 -18.87
N TYR A 38 -13.72 18.85 -17.77
CA TYR A 38 -13.89 18.00 -16.59
C TYR A 38 -14.68 16.73 -16.92
N GLU A 39 -15.83 16.86 -17.58
CA GLU A 39 -16.67 15.74 -18.02
C GLU A 39 -15.92 14.80 -18.97
N SER A 40 -15.12 15.36 -19.89
CA SER A 40 -14.26 14.56 -20.76
C SER A 40 -13.22 13.78 -19.97
N LEU A 41 -12.59 14.41 -18.98
CA LEU A 41 -11.58 13.78 -18.15
C LEU A 41 -12.19 12.67 -17.28
N GLN A 42 -13.32 12.93 -16.64
CA GLN A 42 -14.05 11.97 -15.82
C GLN A 42 -14.52 10.77 -16.65
N ARG A 43 -14.95 10.98 -17.90
CA ARG A 43 -15.26 9.90 -18.83
C ARG A 43 -14.03 9.03 -19.13
N THR A 44 -12.89 9.65 -19.43
CA THR A 44 -11.64 8.91 -19.63
C THR A 44 -11.22 8.10 -18.40
N GLN A 45 -11.38 8.67 -17.19
CA GLN A 45 -11.11 7.95 -15.94
C GLN A 45 -11.99 6.70 -15.81
N ARG A 46 -13.30 6.83 -16.05
CA ARG A 46 -14.22 5.68 -16.04
C ARG A 46 -13.79 4.59 -17.02
N HIS A 47 -13.43 4.96 -18.26
CA HIS A 47 -12.91 3.99 -19.23
C HIS A 47 -11.63 3.30 -18.71
N LEU A 48 -10.68 4.04 -18.12
CA LEU A 48 -9.45 3.46 -17.55
C LEU A 48 -9.74 2.53 -16.36
N LEU A 49 -10.85 2.73 -15.66
CA LEU A 49 -11.34 1.84 -14.60
C LEU A 49 -12.16 0.65 -15.12
N GLY A 50 -12.39 0.57 -16.44
CA GLY A 50 -13.19 -0.47 -17.07
C GLY A 50 -14.70 -0.20 -17.03
N GLU A 51 -15.11 1.02 -16.70
CA GLU A 51 -16.50 1.47 -16.65
C GLU A 51 -16.91 2.14 -17.97
N ASP A 52 -18.21 2.13 -18.27
CA ASP A 52 -18.82 2.80 -19.43
C ASP A 52 -18.14 2.52 -20.78
N LEU A 53 -17.75 1.26 -21.00
CA LEU A 53 -17.04 0.86 -22.22
C LEU A 53 -17.94 0.72 -23.46
N GLY A 54 -19.26 0.66 -23.28
CA GLY A 54 -20.23 0.42 -24.36
C GLY A 54 -20.13 1.36 -25.57
N PRO A 55 -19.84 2.67 -25.41
CA PRO A 55 -19.66 3.59 -26.52
C PRO A 55 -18.34 3.45 -27.29
N LEU A 56 -17.35 2.68 -26.78
CA LEU A 56 -16.06 2.53 -27.44
C LEU A 56 -16.13 1.53 -28.59
N SER A 57 -15.47 1.86 -29.69
CA SER A 57 -15.22 0.90 -30.77
C SER A 57 -14.17 -0.14 -30.37
N LEU A 58 -14.13 -1.27 -31.08
CA LEU A 58 -13.13 -2.33 -30.86
C LEU A 58 -11.69 -1.81 -30.91
N LYS A 59 -11.40 -0.88 -31.83
CA LYS A 59 -10.07 -0.29 -31.98
C LYS A 59 -9.68 0.58 -30.78
N GLU A 60 -10.64 1.36 -30.26
CA GLU A 60 -10.41 2.18 -29.07
C GLU A 60 -10.25 1.32 -27.82
N LEU A 61 -11.02 0.23 -27.71
CA LEU A 61 -10.88 -0.72 -26.62
C LEU A 61 -9.51 -1.43 -26.62
N GLN A 62 -9.03 -1.88 -27.78
CA GLN A 62 -7.69 -2.45 -27.92
C GLN A 62 -6.58 -1.42 -27.58
N SER A 63 -6.77 -0.16 -27.97
CA SER A 63 -5.83 0.91 -27.61
C SER A 63 -5.80 1.15 -26.09
N LEU A 64 -6.97 1.14 -25.45
CA LEU A 64 -7.12 1.28 -24.00
C LEU A 64 -6.46 0.13 -23.25
N GLU A 65 -6.69 -1.11 -23.70
CA GLU A 65 -6.06 -2.32 -23.15
C GLU A 65 -4.54 -2.21 -23.23
N LYS A 66 -4.00 -1.89 -24.41
CA LYS A 66 -2.55 -1.71 -24.60
C LYS A 66 -1.97 -0.61 -23.71
N GLN A 67 -2.71 0.48 -23.51
CA GLN A 67 -2.29 1.57 -22.62
C GLN A 67 -2.22 1.10 -21.16
N LEU A 68 -3.24 0.36 -20.69
CA LEU A 68 -3.29 -0.19 -19.34
C LEU A 68 -2.21 -1.24 -19.11
N GLU A 69 -2.00 -2.15 -20.06
CA GLU A 69 -0.94 -3.15 -20.00
C GLU A 69 0.45 -2.48 -19.93
N GLY A 70 0.70 -1.48 -20.77
CA GLY A 70 1.94 -0.72 -20.75
C GLY A 70 2.18 0.02 -19.42
N ALA A 71 1.15 0.63 -18.84
CA ALA A 71 1.26 1.32 -17.56
C ALA A 71 1.48 0.33 -16.40
N LEU A 72 0.80 -0.81 -16.42
CA LEU A 72 0.96 -1.88 -15.44
C LEU A 72 2.36 -2.49 -15.51
N GLY A 73 2.85 -2.78 -16.72
CA GLY A 73 4.20 -3.27 -16.95
C GLY A 73 5.27 -2.32 -16.41
N GLN A 74 5.14 -1.02 -16.70
CA GLN A 74 6.03 0.01 -16.14
C GLN A 74 5.98 0.06 -14.60
N THR A 75 4.80 -0.02 -14.02
CA THR A 75 4.61 -0.01 -12.56
C THR A 75 5.29 -1.22 -11.91
N ARG A 76 5.08 -2.42 -12.47
CA ARG A 76 5.74 -3.66 -11.98
C ARG A 76 7.25 -3.60 -12.13
N HIS A 77 7.72 -3.12 -13.28
CA HIS A 77 9.16 -2.94 -13.52
C HIS A 77 9.77 -2.00 -12.49
N ARG A 78 9.17 -0.83 -12.28
CA ARG A 78 9.64 0.15 -11.28
C ARG A 78 9.64 -0.43 -9.87
N LYS A 79 8.57 -1.14 -9.48
CA LYS A 79 8.48 -1.80 -8.17
C LYS A 79 9.61 -2.81 -7.99
N SER A 80 9.87 -3.64 -8.99
CA SER A 80 10.92 -4.64 -8.96
C SER A 80 12.30 -4.02 -8.89
N GLN A 81 12.53 -2.95 -9.68
CA GLN A 81 13.77 -2.19 -9.66
C GLN A 81 14.06 -1.63 -8.26
N VAL A 82 13.08 -0.95 -7.65
CA VAL A 82 13.23 -0.38 -6.29
C VAL A 82 13.54 -1.47 -5.27
N MET A 83 12.89 -2.63 -5.36
CA MET A 83 13.13 -3.74 -4.45
C MET A 83 14.55 -4.31 -4.58
N VAL A 84 15.07 -4.43 -5.81
CA VAL A 84 16.46 -4.85 -6.06
C VAL A 84 17.44 -3.82 -5.51
N GLU A 85 17.22 -2.53 -5.79
CA GLU A 85 18.05 -1.44 -5.27
C GLU A 85 18.14 -1.46 -3.73
N GLN A 86 16.99 -1.66 -3.05
CA GLN A 86 16.94 -1.79 -1.59
C GLN A 86 17.70 -3.02 -1.08
N MET A 87 17.54 -4.16 -1.75
CA MET A 87 18.27 -5.39 -1.38
C MET A 87 19.79 -5.19 -1.51
N GLU A 88 20.25 -4.53 -2.57
CA GLU A 88 21.66 -4.24 -2.78
C GLU A 88 22.21 -3.25 -1.76
N GLU A 89 21.44 -2.22 -1.43
CA GLU A 89 21.80 -1.25 -0.39
C GLU A 89 21.97 -1.94 0.97
N LEU A 90 21.02 -2.79 1.37
CA LEU A 90 21.09 -3.56 2.61
C LEU A 90 22.29 -4.50 2.63
N ARG A 91 22.56 -5.23 1.55
CA ARG A 91 23.75 -6.07 1.43
C ARG A 91 25.06 -5.29 1.54
N ARG A 92 25.09 -4.05 1.02
CA ARG A 92 26.25 -3.17 1.15
C ARG A 92 26.45 -2.73 2.60
N LYS A 93 25.37 -2.37 3.29
CA LYS A 93 25.38 -2.02 4.73
C LYS A 93 25.81 -3.20 5.60
N GLU A 94 25.30 -4.40 5.34
CA GLU A 94 25.68 -5.63 6.03
C GLU A 94 27.19 -5.89 5.94
N ARG A 95 27.75 -5.85 4.72
CA ARG A 95 29.20 -6.03 4.52
C ARG A 95 30.00 -4.96 5.25
N HIS A 96 29.61 -3.69 5.12
CA HIS A 96 30.31 -2.59 5.78
C HIS A 96 30.31 -2.73 7.31
N LEU A 97 29.16 -3.05 7.91
CA LEU A 97 29.06 -3.30 9.35
C LEU A 97 29.86 -4.53 9.77
N GLY A 98 29.86 -5.60 8.96
CA GLY A 98 30.70 -6.78 9.16
C GLY A 98 32.20 -6.43 9.20
N ASP A 99 32.65 -5.60 8.27
CA ASP A 99 34.05 -5.15 8.20
C ASP A 99 34.43 -4.27 9.40
N VAL A 100 33.55 -3.34 9.80
CA VAL A 100 33.76 -2.50 10.99
C VAL A 100 33.78 -3.34 12.26
N ASN A 101 32.84 -4.27 12.42
CA ASN A 101 32.78 -5.15 13.58
C ASN A 101 34.03 -6.03 13.68
N LYS A 102 34.50 -6.60 12.56
CA LYS A 102 35.76 -7.36 12.51
C LYS A 102 36.95 -6.51 12.96
N GLN A 103 37.06 -5.26 12.49
CA GLN A 103 38.11 -4.33 12.91
C GLN A 103 38.05 -4.01 14.41
N LEU A 104 36.84 -3.76 14.94
CA LEU A 104 36.64 -3.49 16.37
C LEU A 104 37.03 -4.69 17.23
N LYS A 105 36.68 -5.92 16.81
CA LYS A 105 37.05 -7.15 17.49
C LYS A 105 38.56 -7.33 17.55
N ILE A 106 39.27 -7.16 16.43
CA ILE A 106 40.73 -7.21 16.37
C ILE A 106 41.33 -6.13 17.29
N LYS A 107 40.80 -4.91 17.26
CA LYS A 107 41.27 -3.82 18.11
C LYS A 107 41.08 -4.14 19.59
N GLN A 108 39.93 -4.70 19.98
CA GLN A 108 39.64 -5.10 21.36
C GLN A 108 40.58 -6.22 21.83
N GLU A 109 40.85 -7.22 20.99
CA GLU A 109 41.81 -8.29 21.27
C GLU A 109 43.24 -7.74 21.40
N SER A 110 43.61 -6.75 20.59
CA SER A 110 44.93 -6.11 20.63
C SER A 110 45.12 -5.08 21.76
N SER A 111 44.03 -4.44 22.23
CA SER A 111 44.03 -3.50 23.36
C SER A 111 43.71 -4.17 24.70
N GLY A 112 43.38 -5.47 24.70
CA GLY A 112 42.87 -6.22 25.85
C GLY A 112 43.91 -7.05 26.61
N VAL A 113 44.99 -6.42 27.07
CA VAL A 113 45.55 -6.77 28.40
C VAL A 113 44.86 -5.82 29.39
N HIS A 114 43.64 -6.15 29.83
CA HIS A 114 43.01 -5.58 31.04
C HIS A 114 41.78 -6.41 31.45
N GLU A 115 42.04 -7.48 32.20
CA GLU A 115 41.67 -7.59 33.61
C GLU A 115 40.24 -7.20 34.07
N TYR A 116 39.14 -7.56 33.40
CA TYR A 116 37.82 -7.62 34.08
C TYR A 116 36.92 -8.75 33.54
N ARG A 117 37.45 -9.97 33.49
CA ARG A 117 36.63 -11.18 33.28
C ARG A 117 35.94 -11.53 34.60
N GLY A 118 34.83 -10.87 34.94
CA GLY A 118 34.17 -11.15 36.23
C GLY A 118 32.83 -10.47 36.52
N LEU A 119 32.04 -10.07 35.52
CA LEU A 119 30.68 -9.55 35.79
C LEU A 119 29.62 -10.48 35.16
N PRO A 120 28.73 -11.10 35.96
CA PRO A 120 27.61 -11.88 35.45
C PRO A 120 26.61 -10.99 34.70
N CYS A 121 26.22 -11.39 33.50
CA CYS A 121 25.15 -10.74 32.76
C CYS A 121 23.79 -11.02 33.46
N PRO A 122 22.96 -10.01 33.76
CA PRO A 122 21.71 -10.20 34.53
C PRO A 122 20.61 -11.01 33.83
N TRP A 123 20.78 -11.37 32.55
CA TRP A 123 19.73 -12.01 31.73
C TRP A 123 19.98 -13.51 31.48
N GLY A 124 20.90 -14.12 32.24
CA GLY A 124 21.03 -15.58 32.26
C GLY A 124 19.88 -16.21 33.04
N THR A 125 18.78 -16.51 32.36
CA THR A 125 17.66 -17.28 32.92
C THR A 125 18.14 -18.71 33.23
N GLY A 126 18.33 -18.99 34.52
CA GLY A 126 18.68 -20.31 35.01
C GLY A 126 18.27 -20.46 36.47
N LEU A 127 16.98 -20.72 36.70
CA LEU A 127 16.51 -21.23 37.99
C LEU A 127 15.93 -22.63 37.77
N PRO A 128 16.33 -23.63 38.57
CA PRO A 128 15.76 -24.96 38.50
C PRO A 128 14.37 -24.97 39.15
N MET A 129 13.48 -25.73 38.51
CA MET A 129 12.17 -26.17 38.99
C MET A 129 12.23 -26.61 40.46
N HIS A 130 11.43 -25.98 41.33
CA HIS A 130 10.94 -26.61 42.56
C HIS A 130 9.48 -26.22 42.79
N GLN A 131 8.66 -27.27 42.81
CA GLN A 131 7.23 -27.31 43.03
C GLN A 131 6.93 -27.04 44.50
N GLN A 132 6.00 -26.13 44.81
CA GLN A 132 5.13 -26.26 45.98
C GLN A 132 3.86 -25.41 45.87
N HIS A 133 2.78 -26.03 46.31
CA HIS A 133 1.38 -25.63 46.25
C HIS A 133 0.99 -25.03 47.60
N ALA A 134 0.36 -23.83 47.64
CA ALA A 134 -0.82 -23.50 48.47
C ALA A 134 -1.15 -21.98 48.48
N GLN A 135 -2.36 -21.68 47.97
CA GLN A 135 -3.40 -20.76 48.48
C GLN A 135 -3.15 -19.25 48.71
N SER A 136 -3.81 -18.47 47.83
CA SER A 136 -4.76 -17.36 48.07
C SER A 136 -4.48 -16.30 49.14
N SER A 137 -4.37 -15.03 48.73
CA SER A 137 -5.32 -13.96 49.09
C SER A 137 -5.01 -12.65 48.35
N HIS A 138 -6.03 -12.15 47.62
CA HIS A 138 -6.39 -10.74 47.36
C HIS A 138 -5.27 -9.73 47.04
N SER A 139 -5.25 -9.13 45.85
CA SER A 139 -6.03 -7.91 45.57
C SER A 139 -6.06 -7.56 44.07
N ASN A 140 -7.25 -7.26 43.53
CA ASN A 140 -7.42 -6.45 42.30
C ASN A 140 -7.97 -5.08 42.73
N PRO A 141 -7.46 -3.96 42.17
CA PRO A 141 -8.23 -3.19 41.18
C PRO A 141 -7.29 -2.60 40.10
N MET A 142 -7.57 -2.55 38.81
CA MET A 142 -8.73 -2.03 38.09
C MET A 142 -8.68 -2.61 36.67
N LEU A 143 -9.82 -3.08 36.17
CA LEU A 143 -10.03 -3.48 34.78
C LEU A 143 -11.21 -2.66 34.25
N SER A 144 -10.94 -1.71 33.36
CA SER A 144 -11.87 -1.26 32.32
C SER A 144 -11.10 -0.39 31.33
N ASP A 145 -10.65 -0.98 30.23
CA ASP A 145 -11.27 -0.65 28.95
C ASP A 145 -10.97 -1.76 27.95
N HIS A 146 -12.05 -2.32 27.42
CA HIS A 146 -12.02 -3.24 26.31
C HIS A 146 -11.88 -2.42 25.03
N GLU A 147 -10.88 -2.76 24.23
CA GLU A 147 -11.00 -2.72 22.77
C GLU A 147 -10.11 -3.83 22.21
N PRO A 148 -10.64 -5.04 21.97
CA PRO A 148 -9.93 -6.02 21.18
C PRO A 148 -10.01 -5.56 19.72
N ALA A 149 -8.92 -4.96 19.24
CA ALA A 149 -8.73 -4.66 17.82
C ALA A 149 -9.17 -5.86 16.96
N PRO A 150 -9.93 -5.67 15.87
CA PRO A 150 -10.36 -6.81 15.07
C PRO A 150 -9.13 -7.40 14.38
N LEU A 151 -8.78 -8.62 14.76
CA LEU A 151 -7.80 -9.42 14.04
C LEU A 151 -8.43 -9.75 12.68
N LEU A 152 -7.99 -9.08 11.62
CA LEU A 152 -8.43 -9.38 10.26
C LEU A 152 -7.87 -10.76 9.88
N GLN A 153 -8.67 -11.81 10.09
CA GLN A 153 -8.45 -13.16 9.61
C GLN A 153 -8.62 -13.19 8.09
N ILE A 154 -7.63 -12.71 7.35
CA ILE A 154 -7.57 -12.91 5.90
C ILE A 154 -7.03 -14.33 5.67
N GLY A 155 -7.94 -15.29 5.73
CA GLY A 155 -7.69 -16.69 5.44
C GLY A 155 -8.96 -17.31 4.89
N TYR A 156 -8.86 -17.89 3.69
CA TYR A 156 -9.94 -18.52 2.95
C TYR A 156 -10.59 -19.63 3.79
N GLU A 157 -11.84 -19.46 4.22
CA GLU A 157 -12.68 -20.58 4.66
C GLU A 157 -12.98 -21.44 3.42
N GLN A 158 -12.29 -22.58 3.33
CA GLN A 158 -12.63 -23.63 2.38
C GLN A 158 -13.79 -24.42 2.97
N GLN A 159 -15.01 -23.92 2.78
CA GLN A 159 -16.23 -24.64 3.11
C GLN A 159 -16.45 -25.73 2.05
N TYR A 160 -15.74 -26.85 2.21
CA TYR A 160 -15.96 -28.04 1.42
C TYR A 160 -17.29 -28.67 1.87
N VAL A 161 -18.29 -28.62 0.99
CA VAL A 161 -19.53 -29.39 1.14
C VAL A 161 -19.14 -30.87 1.14
N GLN A 162 -19.39 -31.56 2.25
CA GLN A 162 -19.24 -33.02 2.38
C GLN A 162 -20.17 -33.71 1.39
N GLY A 163 -19.60 -34.24 0.30
CA GLY A 163 -20.22 -35.27 -0.53
C GLY A 163 -20.04 -36.62 0.14
N GLU A 164 -21.16 -37.32 0.35
CA GLU A 164 -21.23 -38.66 0.89
C GLU A 164 -20.40 -39.65 0.06
N GLY A 165 -19.58 -40.47 0.72
CA GLY A 165 -18.74 -41.46 0.06
C GLY A 165 -18.09 -42.39 1.08
N SER A 166 -18.68 -43.57 1.22
CA SER A 166 -18.40 -44.62 2.19
C SER A 166 -16.95 -45.15 2.19
N SER A 167 -16.47 -45.41 3.41
CA SER A 167 -15.70 -46.58 3.88
C SER A 167 -14.27 -46.89 3.39
N ASP A 168 -13.43 -47.05 4.43
CA ASP A 168 -12.27 -47.94 4.60
C ASP A 168 -10.88 -47.48 4.12
N ILE A 169 -9.94 -47.33 5.10
CA ILE A 169 -8.55 -47.88 5.13
C ILE A 169 -7.87 -47.52 6.49
N PRO A 170 -7.13 -48.45 7.15
CA PRO A 170 -6.41 -48.23 8.43
C PRO A 170 -4.97 -47.66 8.23
N PRO A 171 -4.19 -47.36 9.30
CA PRO A 171 -3.23 -46.24 9.30
C PRO A 171 -1.85 -46.59 8.74
N ASN A 172 -1.22 -45.62 8.06
CA ASN A 172 0.17 -45.71 7.60
C ASN A 172 1.13 -45.06 8.62
N ASN A 173 2.23 -45.77 8.88
CA ASN A 173 3.28 -45.42 9.82
C ASN A 173 4.37 -44.59 9.11
N ASN A 174 5.07 -43.77 9.89
CA ASN A 174 6.17 -42.86 9.51
C ASN A 174 7.25 -43.44 8.56
N ILE A 175 7.90 -42.54 7.78
CA ILE A 175 9.35 -42.40 7.49
C ILE A 175 9.47 -41.41 6.31
N ALA A 176 9.86 -40.15 6.52
CA ALA A 176 11.22 -39.58 6.61
C ALA A 176 11.81 -39.15 5.25
N GLY A 177 12.28 -37.89 5.21
CA GLY A 177 13.22 -37.37 4.20
C GLY A 177 12.61 -37.11 2.82
N GLU A 178 12.94 -36.10 2.02
CA GLU A 178 14.03 -35.13 2.00
C GLU A 178 13.57 -33.94 1.13
N SER A 179 14.20 -32.80 1.37
CA SER A 179 14.09 -31.54 0.64
C SER A 179 14.35 -31.62 -0.87
N ASN A 180 13.49 -30.96 -1.65
CA ASN A 180 13.85 -29.98 -2.70
C ASN A 180 12.70 -29.86 -3.69
N VAL A 181 12.01 -28.70 -3.75
CA VAL A 181 11.62 -28.16 -5.06
C VAL A 181 11.60 -26.64 -5.03
N THR A 182 12.48 -26.06 -5.85
CA THR A 182 12.50 -24.67 -6.27
C THR A 182 11.34 -24.41 -7.24
N TYR A 183 10.52 -23.39 -6.97
CA TYR A 183 9.72 -22.69 -7.98
C TYR A 183 9.88 -21.20 -7.64
N GLY A 184 10.43 -20.33 -8.48
CA GLY A 184 10.20 -20.21 -9.91
C GLY A 184 9.22 -19.05 -10.12
N TRP A 185 9.69 -17.80 -10.01
CA TRP A 185 8.86 -16.62 -10.25
C TRP A 185 9.08 -16.11 -11.68
N VAL A 186 8.04 -16.31 -12.48
CA VAL A 186 7.72 -15.78 -13.81
C VAL A 186 6.22 -15.47 -13.66
N LEU A 187 5.64 -14.28 -13.87
CA LEU A 187 5.90 -13.03 -14.59
C LEU A 187 5.25 -11.86 -13.82
#